data_AF-A0A2T2WU81-F1
#
_entry.id   AF-A0A2T2WU81-F1
#
_cell.length_a   1.000
_cell.length_b   1.000
_cell.length_c   1.000
_cell.angle_alpha   90.00
_cell.angle_beta   90.00
_cell.angle_gamma   90.00
#
_symmetry.space_group_name_H-M   'P 1'
#
loop_
_entity.id
_entity.type
_entity.pdbx_description
1 polymer ?
#
loop_
_entity_poly.entity_id
_entity_poly.type
_entity_poly.pdbx_seq_one_letter_code
_entity_poly.pdbx_strand_id
1 'polypeptide(L)'
;MRCPGRGVNGRTVARFRSSPARFGNSGNGMWVGLAAAFAIFFAVLEWLPLGSQLDMHQRATLAVTLWACTIWITGALPKAISGLSIPVLLYVSGATSKSVAFAGFTSNTSLLVIGSFLIASALNARHLDRRIALTIMSWAKPKISSFLKTYILAQTATAVIFRRLLLVLRSFYPLCKVPMRYWNPGKKVNGHGRR
;
A
#
# COMPACT_ATOMS: atom_id res chain seq x y z
N MET A 1 43.88 34.70 10.91
CA MET A 1 43.13 34.34 9.67
C MET A 1 41.65 34.33 10.00
N ARG A 2 40.87 35.27 9.44
CA ARG A 2 39.44 35.46 9.71
C ARG A 2 38.61 34.49 8.88
N CYS A 3 37.78 33.67 9.52
CA CYS A 3 36.70 32.96 8.86
C CYS A 3 35.59 33.95 8.44
N PRO A 4 35.10 33.92 7.19
CA PRO A 4 33.98 34.76 6.79
C PRO A 4 32.68 34.17 7.35
N GLY A 5 32.05 34.93 8.26
CA GLY A 5 30.75 34.63 8.84
C GLY A 5 29.65 34.64 7.77
N ARG A 6 29.12 33.46 7.45
CA ARG A 6 27.98 33.29 6.56
C ARG A 6 26.71 33.53 7.37
N GLY A 7 26.20 34.77 7.33
CA GLY A 7 24.92 35.15 7.94
C GLY A 7 23.76 34.41 7.32
N VAL A 8 23.34 33.31 7.96
CA VAL A 8 22.10 32.59 7.61
C VAL A 8 20.95 33.41 8.19
N ASN A 9 20.36 34.25 7.34
CA ASN A 9 19.18 35.05 7.65
C ASN A 9 18.06 34.14 8.21
N GLY A 10 17.58 34.41 9.43
CA GLY A 10 16.52 33.64 10.11
C GLY A 10 15.18 33.58 9.35
N ARG A 11 15.02 34.35 8.27
CA ARG A 11 13.84 34.32 7.40
C ARG A 11 13.77 33.09 6.49
N THR A 12 14.90 32.44 6.19
CA THR A 12 14.92 31.26 5.30
C THR A 12 14.36 30.01 5.98
N VAL A 13 14.49 29.90 7.31
CA VAL A 13 14.02 28.75 8.08
C VAL A 13 12.51 28.77 8.32
N ALA A 14 11.88 29.96 8.26
CA ALA A 14 10.46 30.13 8.52
C ALA A 14 9.53 29.72 7.35
N ARG A 15 10.07 29.50 6.13
CA ARG A 15 9.26 29.16 4.94
C ARG A 15 8.84 27.69 4.87
N PHE A 16 9.35 26.82 5.75
CA PHE A 16 8.90 25.42 5.88
C PHE A 16 7.76 25.23 6.88
N ARG A 17 7.12 26.31 7.35
CA ARG A 17 5.87 26.21 8.10
C ARG A 17 4.69 26.19 7.12
N SER A 18 4.24 24.96 6.84
CA SER A 18 2.86 24.59 6.46
C SER A 18 2.23 25.32 5.28
N SER A 19 2.37 24.74 4.09
CA SER A 19 1.21 24.62 3.20
C SER A 19 0.48 23.34 3.62
N PRO A 20 -0.67 23.38 4.34
CA PRO A 20 -1.53 22.21 4.37
C PRO A 20 -1.81 21.85 2.92
N ALA A 21 -1.58 20.58 2.56
CA ALA A 21 -1.96 20.08 1.25
C ALA A 21 -3.41 20.50 1.00
N ARG A 22 -3.63 21.45 0.08
CA ARG A 22 -4.96 21.67 -0.45
C ARG A 22 -5.32 20.34 -1.10
N PHE A 23 -6.17 19.56 -0.42
CA PHE A 23 -6.97 18.54 -1.07
C PHE A 23 -7.81 19.30 -2.10
N GLY A 24 -7.24 19.41 -3.30
CA GLY A 24 -7.78 20.14 -4.44
C GLY A 24 -9.10 19.50 -4.81
N ASN A 25 -10.16 20.17 -4.41
CA ASN A 25 -11.53 19.73 -4.52
C ASN A 25 -12.04 19.99 -5.94
N SER A 26 -12.12 18.96 -6.76
CA SER A 26 -13.37 18.71 -7.48
C SER A 26 -14.17 17.79 -6.57
N GLY A 27 -14.91 18.33 -5.60
CA GLY A 27 -15.50 17.53 -4.51
C GLY A 27 -16.34 16.37 -4.98
N ASN A 28 -16.93 16.51 -6.16
CA ASN A 28 -17.75 15.50 -6.79
C ASN A 28 -16.95 14.22 -7.07
N GLY A 29 -15.66 14.28 -7.41
CA GLY A 29 -14.87 13.07 -7.72
C GLY A 29 -14.58 12.19 -6.50
N MET A 30 -14.30 12.82 -5.35
CA MET A 30 -14.09 12.12 -4.08
C MET A 30 -15.37 11.44 -3.61
N TRP A 31 -16.49 12.17 -3.64
CA TRP A 31 -17.79 11.66 -3.24
C TRP A 31 -18.30 10.57 -4.18
N VAL A 32 -18.06 10.70 -5.50
CA VAL A 32 -18.41 9.67 -6.49
C VAL A 32 -17.62 8.39 -6.25
N GLY A 33 -16.31 8.48 -5.98
CA GLY A 33 -15.50 7.30 -5.67
C GLY A 33 -15.93 6.59 -4.39
N LEU A 34 -16.30 7.35 -3.35
CA LEU A 34 -16.82 6.80 -2.10
C LEU A 34 -18.21 6.16 -2.28
N ALA A 35 -19.12 6.85 -2.98
CA ALA A 35 -20.46 6.36 -3.27
C ALA A 35 -20.40 5.08 -4.12
N ALA A 36 -19.55 5.04 -5.14
CA ALA A 36 -19.33 3.84 -5.95
C ALA A 36 -18.80 2.67 -5.11
N ALA A 37 -17.87 2.92 -4.18
CA ALA A 37 -17.35 1.87 -3.29
C ALA A 37 -18.46 1.29 -2.40
N PHE A 38 -19.27 2.13 -1.74
CA PHE A 38 -20.40 1.65 -0.93
C PHE A 38 -21.48 0.98 -1.77
N ALA A 39 -21.78 1.48 -2.97
CA ALA A 39 -22.72 0.85 -3.89
C ALA A 39 -22.25 -0.58 -4.26
N ILE A 40 -20.97 -0.76 -4.58
CA ILE A 40 -20.39 -2.09 -4.84
C ILE A 40 -20.47 -2.98 -3.59
N PHE A 41 -20.19 -2.44 -2.41
CA PHE A 41 -20.28 -3.19 -1.15
C PHE A 41 -21.69 -3.73 -0.88
N PHE A 42 -22.72 -2.87 -0.98
CA PHE A 42 -24.11 -3.30 -0.80
C PHE A 42 -24.58 -4.22 -1.94
N ALA A 43 -24.21 -3.94 -3.19
CA ALA A 43 -24.51 -4.80 -4.32
C ALA A 43 -23.94 -6.21 -4.11
N VAL A 44 -22.74 -6.36 -3.57
CA VAL A 44 -22.16 -7.69 -3.30
C VAL A 44 -22.89 -8.42 -2.16
N LEU A 45 -23.40 -7.71 -1.15
CA LEU A 45 -24.14 -8.32 -0.05
C LEU A 45 -25.55 -8.77 -0.48
N GLU A 46 -26.22 -8.00 -1.33
CA GLU A 46 -27.63 -8.20 -1.68
C GLU A 46 -27.82 -8.96 -3.01
N TRP A 47 -26.96 -8.73 -4.01
CA TRP A 47 -27.14 -9.25 -5.38
C TRP A 47 -26.31 -10.50 -5.68
N LEU A 48 -25.52 -10.98 -4.71
CA LEU A 48 -24.69 -12.17 -4.92
C LEU A 48 -25.34 -13.38 -4.23
N PRO A 49 -26.25 -14.11 -4.93
CA PRO A 49 -26.74 -15.40 -4.48
C PRO A 49 -25.64 -16.44 -4.73
N LEU A 50 -24.57 -16.43 -3.93
CA LEU A 50 -23.57 -17.51 -4.01
C LEU A 50 -24.18 -18.77 -3.41
N GLY A 51 -24.91 -19.51 -4.25
CA GLY A 51 -25.72 -20.66 -3.87
C GLY A 51 -25.03 -21.56 -2.85
N SER A 52 -25.70 -21.77 -1.72
CA SER A 52 -25.54 -22.83 -0.69
C SER A 52 -24.15 -23.34 -0.24
N GLN A 53 -23.05 -22.82 -0.78
CA GLN A 53 -21.67 -23.32 -0.60
C GLN A 53 -20.73 -22.29 0.02
N LEU A 54 -21.10 -21.00 -0.01
CA LEU A 54 -20.29 -19.93 0.56
C LEU A 54 -20.98 -19.36 1.80
N ASP A 55 -20.33 -19.60 2.93
CA ASP A 55 -20.70 -19.14 4.26
C ASP A 55 -20.83 -17.60 4.30
N MET A 56 -21.72 -17.11 5.16
CA MET A 56 -22.05 -15.68 5.27
C MET A 56 -20.79 -14.84 5.52
N HIS A 57 -19.86 -15.38 6.31
CA HIS A 57 -18.56 -14.78 6.61
C HIS A 57 -17.71 -14.54 5.36
N GLN A 58 -17.71 -15.47 4.40
CA GLN A 58 -16.89 -15.40 3.18
C GLN A 58 -17.42 -14.36 2.18
N ARG A 59 -18.74 -14.15 2.17
CA ARG A 59 -19.36 -13.11 1.34
C ARG A 59 -18.99 -11.71 1.85
N ALA A 60 -19.04 -11.54 3.17
CA ALA A 60 -18.70 -10.29 3.81
C ALA A 60 -17.21 -9.92 3.61
N THR A 61 -16.28 -10.88 3.71
CA THR A 61 -14.85 -10.61 3.42
C THR A 61 -14.61 -10.19 1.97
N LEU A 62 -15.32 -10.81 1.02
CA LEU A 62 -15.21 -10.47 -0.40
C LEU A 62 -15.79 -9.08 -0.71
N ALA A 63 -16.92 -8.72 -0.10
CA ALA A 63 -17.52 -7.38 -0.21
C ALA A 63 -16.55 -6.29 0.27
N VAL A 64 -15.93 -6.48 1.45
CA VAL A 64 -14.94 -5.52 2.00
C VAL A 64 -13.68 -5.44 1.13
N THR A 65 -13.23 -6.55 0.54
CA THR A 65 -12.07 -6.56 -0.36
C THR A 65 -12.34 -5.76 -1.64
N LEU A 66 -13.51 -5.95 -2.27
CA LEU A 66 -13.91 -5.18 -3.46
C LEU A 66 -14.11 -3.69 -3.16
N TRP A 67 -14.64 -3.38 -1.98
CA TRP A 67 -14.72 -2.01 -1.47
C TRP A 67 -13.33 -1.36 -1.37
N ALA A 68 -12.36 -2.06 -0.76
CA ALA A 68 -10.99 -1.59 -0.63
C ALA A 68 -10.31 -1.36 -1.99
N CYS A 69 -10.46 -2.30 -2.93
CA CYS A 69 -9.93 -2.18 -4.28
C CYS A 69 -10.49 -0.96 -5.02
N THR A 70 -11.80 -0.72 -4.92
CA THR A 70 -12.45 0.45 -5.54
C THR A 70 -11.88 1.76 -4.99
N ILE A 71 -11.68 1.85 -3.67
CA ILE A 71 -11.10 3.05 -3.04
C ILE A 71 -9.64 3.26 -3.43
N TRP A 72 -8.85 2.20 -3.56
CA TRP A 72 -7.46 2.31 -3.99
C TRP A 72 -7.31 2.72 -5.45
N ILE A 73 -8.19 2.27 -6.33
CA ILE A 73 -8.20 2.66 -7.75
C ILE A 73 -8.68 4.11 -7.90
N THR A 74 -9.74 4.50 -7.20
CA THR A 74 -10.32 5.84 -7.29
C THR A 74 -9.52 6.89 -6.54
N GLY A 75 -8.69 6.49 -5.57
CA GLY A 75 -7.93 7.42 -4.73
C GLY A 75 -8.82 8.32 -3.88
N ALA A 76 -10.08 7.92 -3.65
CA ALA A 76 -11.09 8.76 -2.98
C ALA A 76 -10.77 9.05 -1.51
N LEU A 77 -10.00 8.18 -0.84
CA LEU A 77 -9.58 8.38 0.54
C LEU A 77 -8.05 8.42 0.66
N PRO A 78 -7.49 9.23 1.58
CA PRO A 78 -6.11 9.10 2.00
C PRO A 78 -5.82 7.66 2.41
N LYS A 79 -4.67 7.13 1.99
CA LYS A 79 -4.29 5.72 2.22
C LYS A 79 -4.33 5.31 3.69
N ALA A 80 -4.05 6.25 4.59
CA ALA A 80 -4.14 6.04 6.04
C ALA A 80 -5.58 5.82 6.52
N ILE A 81 -6.54 6.63 6.02
CA ILE A 81 -7.95 6.53 6.39
C ILE A 81 -8.56 5.26 5.80
N SER A 82 -8.28 4.98 4.52
CA SER A 82 -8.78 3.75 3.87
C SER A 82 -8.25 2.48 4.55
N GLY A 83 -6.99 2.49 5.00
CA GLY A 83 -6.41 1.38 5.75
C GLY A 83 -7.12 1.09 7.08
N LEU A 84 -7.59 2.11 7.80
CA LEU A 84 -8.34 1.95 9.06
C LEU A 84 -9.80 1.54 8.83
N SER A 85 -10.42 2.00 7.75
CA SER A 85 -11.82 1.65 7.45
C SER A 85 -12.04 0.19 7.08
N ILE A 86 -11.05 -0.48 6.46
CA ILE A 86 -11.15 -1.89 6.06
C ILE A 86 -11.44 -2.83 7.24
N PRO A 87 -10.64 -2.88 8.32
CA PRO A 87 -10.92 -3.76 9.47
C PRO A 87 -12.21 -3.36 10.21
N VAL A 88 -12.58 -2.07 10.21
CA VAL A 88 -13.84 -1.59 10.80
C VAL A 88 -15.03 -2.15 10.02
N LEU A 89 -15.03 -2.04 8.70
CA LEU A 89 -16.07 -2.63 7.85
C LEU A 89 -16.11 -4.15 7.99
N LEU A 90 -14.95 -4.81 8.10
CA LEU A 90 -14.87 -6.26 8.28
C LEU A 90 -15.54 -6.72 9.58
N TYR A 91 -15.36 -5.96 10.66
CA TYR A 91 -16.01 -6.20 11.96
C TYR A 91 -17.51 -5.90 11.91
N VAL A 92 -17.92 -4.75 11.36
CA VAL A 92 -19.34 -4.35 11.26
C VAL A 92 -20.14 -5.30 10.36
N SER A 93 -19.52 -5.84 9.32
CA SER A 93 -20.16 -6.82 8.42
C SER A 93 -20.30 -8.21 9.04
N GLY A 94 -19.83 -8.43 10.28
CA GLY A 94 -19.90 -9.73 10.96
C GLY A 94 -18.96 -10.79 10.40
N ALA A 95 -18.02 -10.43 9.52
CA ALA A 95 -17.16 -11.39 8.85
C ALA A 95 -16.17 -12.06 9.81
N THR A 96 -15.70 -11.34 10.84
CA THR A 96 -14.72 -11.84 11.80
C THR A 96 -14.82 -11.15 13.17
N SER A 97 -14.17 -11.71 14.19
CA SER A 97 -14.10 -11.12 15.53
C SER A 97 -13.18 -9.89 15.57
N LYS A 98 -13.41 -9.00 16.54
CA LYS A 98 -12.63 -7.76 16.69
C LYS A 98 -11.13 -8.01 16.80
N SER A 99 -10.71 -9.03 17.55
CA SER A 99 -9.29 -9.35 17.74
C SER A 99 -8.62 -9.78 16.44
N VAL A 100 -9.33 -10.54 15.59
CA VAL A 100 -8.81 -11.03 14.31
C VAL A 100 -8.78 -9.91 13.27
N ALA A 101 -9.79 -9.04 13.21
CA ALA A 101 -9.82 -7.90 12.29
C ALA A 101 -8.65 -6.93 12.49
N PHE A 102 -8.25 -6.68 13.74
CA PHE A 102 -7.18 -5.72 14.08
C PHE A 102 -5.80 -6.35 14.27
N ALA A 103 -5.67 -7.68 14.16
CA ALA A 103 -4.40 -8.39 14.40
C ALA A 103 -3.24 -7.89 13.51
N GLY A 104 -3.54 -7.43 12.29
CA GLY A 104 -2.54 -6.88 11.37
C GLY A 104 -1.89 -5.57 11.85
N PHE A 105 -2.64 -4.75 12.61
CA PHE A 105 -2.13 -3.49 13.17
C PHE A 105 -1.19 -3.72 14.35
N THR A 106 -1.41 -4.79 15.10
CA THR A 106 -0.57 -5.19 16.25
C THR A 106 0.54 -6.16 15.86
N SER A 107 0.84 -6.29 14.56
CA SER A 107 1.94 -7.16 14.10
C SER A 107 3.30 -6.52 14.37
N ASN A 108 4.30 -7.37 14.69
CA ASN A 108 5.67 -6.93 14.93
C ASN A 108 6.22 -6.09 13.77
N THR A 109 5.93 -6.47 12.52
CA THR A 109 6.39 -5.75 11.33
C THR A 109 5.81 -4.33 11.26
N SER A 110 4.52 -4.14 11.51
CA SER A 110 3.90 -2.80 11.52
C SER A 110 4.51 -1.91 12.61
N LEU A 111 4.76 -2.46 13.80
CA LEU A 111 5.40 -1.74 14.90
C LEU A 111 6.86 -1.38 14.58
N LEU A 112 7.61 -2.25 13.90
CA LEU A 112 8.96 -1.95 13.45
C LEU A 112 8.97 -0.82 12.43
N VAL A 113 8.01 -0.79 11.50
CA VAL A 113 7.87 0.28 10.52
C VAL A 113 7.58 1.61 11.23
N ILE A 114 6.60 1.65 12.13
CA ILE A 114 6.28 2.86 12.91
C ILE A 114 7.48 3.30 13.77
N GLY A 115 8.15 2.35 14.43
CA GLY A 115 9.36 2.59 15.21
C GLY A 115 10.50 3.17 14.37
N SER A 116 10.70 2.68 13.15
CA SER A 116 11.73 3.21 12.24
C SER A 116 11.49 4.68 11.87
N PHE A 117 10.23 5.06 11.63
CA PHE A 117 9.87 6.45 11.36
C PHE A 117 10.02 7.33 12.60
N LEU A 118 9.69 6.81 13.78
CA LEU A 118 9.87 7.53 15.05
C LEU A 118 11.36 7.80 15.31
N ILE A 119 12.22 6.78 15.13
CA ILE A 119 13.68 6.91 15.25
C ILE A 119 14.21 7.90 14.20
N ALA A 120 13.78 7.79 12.94
CA ALA A 120 14.19 8.72 11.89
C ALA A 120 13.80 10.18 12.20
N SER A 121 12.60 10.40 12.75
CA SER A 121 12.14 11.72 13.20
C SER A 121 13.00 12.25 14.35
N ALA A 122 13.33 11.42 15.34
CA ALA A 122 14.19 11.78 16.46
C ALA A 122 15.62 12.14 16.01
N LEU A 123 16.17 11.38 15.05
CA LEU A 123 17.48 11.65 14.45
C LEU A 123 17.51 12.98 13.69
N ASN A 124 16.46 13.27 12.93
CA ASN A 124 16.29 14.53 12.21
C ASN A 124 16.12 15.72 13.17
N ALA A 125 15.37 15.54 14.26
CA ALA A 125 15.19 16.58 15.29
C ALA A 125 16.51 17.00 15.97
N ARG A 126 17.48 16.10 16.06
CA ARG A 126 18.84 16.39 16.56
C ARG A 126 19.83 16.79 15.47
N HIS A 127 19.38 16.90 14.21
CA HIS A 127 20.23 17.09 13.02
C HIS A 127 21.41 16.10 12.95
N LEU A 128 21.23 14.91 13.54
CA LEU A 128 22.28 13.90 13.58
C LEU A 128 22.52 13.33 12.18
N ASP A 129 21.45 13.21 11.40
CA ASP A 129 21.48 12.90 9.96
C ASP A 129 22.46 13.82 9.20
N ARG A 130 22.38 15.13 9.44
CA ARG A 130 23.23 16.12 8.77
C ARG A 130 24.68 16.06 9.24
N ARG A 131 24.91 15.83 10.54
CA ARG A 131 26.28 15.65 11.08
C ARG A 131 26.94 14.43 10.45
N ILE A 132 26.25 13.30 10.41
CA ILE A 132 26.75 12.06 9.80
C ILE A 132 27.01 12.28 8.30
N ALA A 133 26.09 12.92 7.57
CA ALA A 133 26.25 13.20 6.14
C ALA A 133 27.49 14.06 5.85
N LEU A 134 27.72 15.12 6.63
CA LEU A 134 28.89 15.99 6.47
C LEU A 134 30.20 15.26 6.80
N THR A 135 30.21 14.43 7.84
CA THR A 135 31.39 13.61 8.20
C THR A 135 31.74 12.64 7.07
N ILE A 136 30.77 11.90 6.54
CA ILE A 136 31.00 10.96 5.44
C ILE A 136 31.47 11.70 4.18
N MET A 137 30.85 12.83 3.85
CA MET A 137 31.20 13.61 2.66
C MET A 137 32.61 14.20 2.75
N SER A 138 33.05 14.58 3.95
CA SER A 138 34.43 15.04 4.19
C SER A 138 35.46 13.95 3.95
N TRP A 139 35.10 12.69 4.19
CA TRP A 139 35.97 11.52 4.05
C TRP A 139 35.98 10.97 2.62
N ALA A 140 34.81 10.87 1.98
CA ALA A 140 34.66 10.21 0.68
C ALA A 140 35.06 11.07 -0.54
N LYS A 141 35.18 12.40 -0.39
CA LYS A 141 35.42 13.40 -1.46
C LYS A 141 34.83 13.00 -2.84
N PRO A 142 33.54 12.67 -2.93
CA PRO A 142 33.00 12.07 -4.14
C PRO A 142 32.81 13.12 -5.25
N LYS A 143 33.21 12.78 -6.48
CA LYS A 143 32.83 13.54 -7.68
C LYS A 143 31.34 13.28 -7.95
N ILE A 144 30.52 14.33 -7.88
CA ILE A 144 29.05 14.27 -8.12
C ILE A 144 28.71 13.50 -9.41
N SER A 145 29.52 13.67 -10.47
CA SER A 145 29.31 13.02 -11.77
C SER A 145 29.48 11.50 -11.74
N SER A 146 30.32 10.94 -10.87
CA SER A 146 30.47 9.48 -10.73
C SER A 146 29.34 8.88 -9.91
N PHE A 147 28.90 9.56 -8.84
CA PHE A 147 27.81 9.07 -7.98
C PHE A 147 26.47 9.02 -8.71
N LEU A 148 26.18 10.03 -9.53
CA LEU A 148 24.95 10.05 -10.32
C LEU A 148 24.93 8.90 -11.34
N LYS A 149 26.06 8.61 -11.98
CA LYS A 149 26.19 7.51 -12.95
C LYS A 149 25.99 6.14 -12.29
N THR A 150 26.61 5.88 -11.14
CA THR A 150 26.42 4.62 -10.42
C THR A 150 25.01 4.47 -9.88
N TYR A 151 24.38 5.54 -9.37
CA TYR A 151 22.99 5.49 -8.93
C TYR A 151 22.01 5.18 -10.07
N ILE A 152 22.16 5.87 -11.21
CA ILE A 152 21.31 5.63 -12.39
C ILE A 152 21.54 4.22 -12.94
N LEU A 153 22.79 3.74 -13.00
CA LEU A 153 23.11 2.38 -13.44
C LEU A 153 22.57 1.31 -12.49
N ALA A 154 22.66 1.53 -11.18
CA ALA A 154 22.10 0.63 -10.17
C ALA A 154 20.57 0.56 -10.28
N GLN A 155 19.91 1.71 -10.45
CA GLN A 155 18.45 1.75 -10.49
C GLN A 155 17.88 1.16 -11.78
N THR A 156 18.57 1.34 -12.91
CA THR A 156 18.24 0.66 -14.16
C THR A 156 18.48 -0.85 -14.08
N ALA A 157 19.52 -1.31 -13.39
CA ALA A 157 19.75 -2.74 -13.15
C ALA A 157 18.63 -3.37 -12.30
N THR A 158 18.18 -2.71 -11.24
CA THR A 158 17.04 -3.18 -10.44
C THR A 158 15.76 -3.29 -11.29
N ALA A 159 15.51 -2.32 -12.18
CA ALA A 159 14.37 -2.37 -13.09
C ALA A 159 14.43 -3.56 -14.07
N VAL A 160 15.63 -3.90 -14.59
CA VAL A 160 15.83 -5.07 -15.46
C VAL A 160 15.57 -6.37 -14.71
N ILE A 161 16.04 -6.49 -13.46
CA ILE A 161 15.81 -7.65 -12.60
C ILE A 161 14.32 -7.84 -12.31
N PHE A 162 13.61 -6.76 -11.98
CA PHE A 162 12.16 -6.79 -11.76
C PHE A 162 11.39 -7.19 -13.02
N ARG A 163 11.82 -6.69 -14.19
CA ARG A 163 11.24 -7.07 -15.49
C ARG A 163 11.47 -8.54 -15.81
N ARG A 164 12.61 -9.11 -15.42
CA ARG A 164 12.92 -10.55 -15.56
C ARG A 164 12.06 -11.41 -14.65
N LEU A 165 11.78 -10.96 -13.43
CA LEU A 165 10.84 -11.61 -12.51
C LEU A 165 9.41 -11.65 -13.11
N LEU A 166 8.96 -10.55 -13.73
CA LEU A 166 7.66 -10.51 -14.42
C LEU A 166 7.59 -11.49 -15.62
N LEU A 167 8.70 -11.70 -16.34
CA LEU A 167 8.75 -12.68 -17.43
C LEU A 167 8.63 -14.12 -16.93
N VAL A 168 9.26 -14.44 -15.79
CA VAL A 168 9.12 -15.76 -15.15
C VAL A 168 7.67 -16.01 -14.71
N LEU A 169 7.02 -15.01 -14.11
CA LEU A 169 5.60 -15.11 -13.75
C LEU A 169 4.69 -15.29 -14.98
N ARG A 170 5.04 -14.67 -16.11
CA ARG A 170 4.32 -14.86 -17.38
C ARG A 170 4.49 -16.28 -17.96
N SER A 171 5.63 -16.93 -17.74
CA SER A 171 5.81 -18.36 -18.06
C SER A 171 5.00 -19.29 -17.15
N PHE A 172 4.66 -18.87 -15.94
CA PHE A 172 3.74 -19.59 -15.05
C PHE A 172 2.25 -19.39 -15.41
N TYR A 173 1.91 -18.30 -16.10
CA TYR A 173 0.54 -18.02 -16.57
C TYR A 173 -0.14 -19.16 -17.37
N PRO A 174 0.51 -19.85 -18.33
CA PRO A 174 -0.11 -20.99 -19.02
C PRO A 174 -0.41 -22.17 -18.10
N LEU A 175 0.40 -22.41 -17.06
CA LEU A 175 0.17 -23.51 -16.10
C LEU A 175 -1.08 -23.26 -15.25
N CYS A 176 -1.34 -22.01 -14.84
CA CYS A 176 -2.57 -21.66 -14.13
C CYS A 176 -3.80 -21.61 -15.05
N LYS A 177 -3.61 -21.42 -16.36
CA LYS A 177 -4.71 -21.39 -17.34
C LYS A 177 -5.28 -22.78 -17.65
N VAL A 178 -4.47 -23.84 -17.55
CA VAL A 178 -4.92 -25.22 -17.83
C VAL A 178 -5.97 -25.70 -16.83
N PRO A 179 -5.79 -25.64 -15.49
CA PRO A 179 -6.80 -26.05 -14.52
C PRO A 179 -8.06 -25.19 -14.55
N MET A 180 -7.92 -23.89 -14.81
CA MET A 180 -9.04 -22.94 -14.83
C MET A 180 -10.00 -23.19 -16.00
N ARG A 181 -9.54 -23.83 -17.07
CA ARG A 181 -10.39 -24.27 -18.20
C ARG A 181 -11.24 -25.51 -17.88
N TYR A 182 -10.90 -26.25 -16.81
CA TYR A 182 -11.67 -27.39 -16.32
C TYR A 182 -12.61 -27.04 -15.15
N TRP A 183 -12.50 -25.83 -14.58
CA TRP A 183 -13.41 -25.37 -13.55
C TRP A 183 -14.73 -24.88 -14.15
N ASN A 184 -15.65 -25.82 -14.41
CA ASN A 184 -17.06 -25.56 -14.69
C ASN A 184 -17.88 -25.94 -13.44
N PRO A 185 -18.30 -24.98 -12.59
CA PRO A 185 -18.95 -25.26 -11.30
C PRO A 185 -20.37 -25.82 -11.41
N GLY A 186 -20.83 -26.24 -12.60
CA GLY A 186 -22.17 -26.78 -12.85
C GLY A 186 -22.29 -28.30 -12.91
N LYS A 187 -21.20 -29.08 -12.83
CA LYS A 187 -21.29 -30.55 -12.86
C LYS A 187 -21.23 -31.15 -11.46
N LYS A 188 -22.40 -31.44 -10.88
CA LYS A 188 -22.49 -32.37 -9.75
C LYS A 188 -21.91 -33.72 -10.19
N VAL A 189 -20.79 -34.11 -9.58
CA VAL A 189 -20.24 -35.45 -9.71
C VAL A 189 -21.21 -36.38 -8.94
N ASN A 190 -22.19 -36.92 -9.66
CA ASN A 190 -23.01 -38.01 -9.15
C ASN A 190 -22.12 -39.24 -9.07
N GLY A 191 -21.55 -39.47 -7.88
CA GLY A 191 -21.01 -40.76 -7.50
C GLY A 191 -22.13 -41.79 -7.52
N HIS A 192 -22.15 -42.63 -8.55
CA HIS A 192 -22.80 -43.92 -8.49
C HIS A 192 -21.71 -44.98 -8.55
N GLY A 193 -21.33 -45.45 -7.37
CA GLY A 193 -20.92 -46.83 -7.26
C GLY A 193 -22.11 -47.71 -7.62
N ARG A 194 -21.95 -48.56 -8.63
CA ARG A 194 -22.52 -49.91 -8.66
C ARG A 194 -21.97 -50.69 -9.86
N ARG A 195 -21.33 -51.81 -9.50
CA ARG A 195 -20.90 -52.98 -10.29
C ARG A 195 -19.55 -52.87 -10.99
#